data_AF-A0A963JW67-F1
#
_entry.id   AF-A0A963JW67-F1
#
_cell.length_a   1.000
_cell.length_b   1.000
_cell.length_c   1.000
_cell.angle_alpha   90.00
_cell.angle_beta   90.00
_cell.angle_gamma   90.00
#
_symmetry.space_group_name_H-M   'P 1'
#
loop_
_entity.id
_entity.type
_entity.pdbx_description
1 polymer ?
#
loop_
_entity_poly.entity_id
_entity_poly.type
_entity_poly.pdbx_seq_one_letter_code
_entity_poly.pdbx_strand_id
1 'polypeptide(L)'
;LAEGWDWRVAQQIEHPLYWRHAPGGGWTVFGLYGEQPLDPQAPVAQLSYFEAEACARWAGARLPTEAEWEAAAAACGGTEAQTAAGSGLRDLFGSVWQWTQSSYAPYPGFRAAEGAVGEYNGKFMVNQYVLRGSSCATPPGHARLSYRNFFPATARWQFSGLRLARDL
;
A
#
# COMPACT_ATOMS: atom_id res chain seq x y z
N LEU A 1 15.40 5.80 -4.97
CA LEU A 1 15.35 5.23 -6.34
C LEU A 1 15.47 6.37 -7.34
N ALA A 2 16.35 6.28 -8.35
CA ALA A 2 16.51 7.34 -9.36
C ALA A 2 15.23 7.55 -10.19
N GLU A 3 14.60 6.47 -10.64
CA GLU A 3 13.33 6.50 -11.39
C GLU A 3 12.21 7.24 -10.66
N GLY A 4 12.12 7.10 -9.33
CA GLY A 4 11.11 7.81 -8.54
C GLY A 4 11.30 9.32 -8.55
N TRP A 5 12.55 9.79 -8.61
CA TRP A 5 12.86 11.22 -8.75
C TRP A 5 12.51 11.72 -10.15
N ASP A 6 12.92 10.99 -11.19
CA ASP A 6 12.62 11.33 -12.59
C ASP A 6 11.10 11.39 -12.82
N TRP A 7 10.35 10.41 -12.29
CA TRP A 7 8.90 10.40 -12.32
C TRP A 7 8.28 11.58 -11.57
N ARG A 8 8.75 11.89 -10.35
CA ARG A 8 8.27 13.04 -9.56
C ARG A 8 8.45 14.34 -10.32
N VAL A 9 9.61 14.54 -10.95
CA VAL A 9 9.93 15.74 -11.73
C VAL A 9 9.06 15.80 -12.99
N ALA A 10 9.00 14.72 -13.76
CA ALA A 10 8.26 14.66 -15.02
C ALA A 10 6.74 14.86 -14.83
N GLN A 11 6.20 14.33 -13.73
CA GLN A 11 4.76 14.43 -13.42
C GLN A 11 4.43 15.59 -12.47
N GLN A 12 5.43 16.36 -12.04
CA GLN A 12 5.28 17.51 -11.13
C GLN A 12 4.52 17.15 -9.83
N ILE A 13 4.90 16.04 -9.20
CA ILE A 13 4.23 15.55 -7.99
C ILE A 13 4.74 16.31 -6.76
N GLU A 14 3.82 16.96 -6.04
CA GLU A 14 4.15 17.78 -4.86
C GLU A 14 3.47 17.31 -3.57
N HIS A 15 2.35 16.58 -3.70
CA HIS A 15 1.56 16.07 -2.60
C HIS A 15 0.80 14.80 -3.06
N PRO A 16 0.25 14.00 -2.13
CA PRO A 16 -0.56 12.82 -2.46
C PRO A 16 -1.72 13.15 -3.42
N LEU A 17 -2.16 12.14 -4.18
CA LEU A 17 -3.21 12.32 -5.17
C LEU A 17 -4.52 12.74 -4.47
N TYR A 18 -5.23 13.70 -5.07
CA TYR A 18 -6.45 14.34 -4.56
C TYR A 18 -6.30 15.34 -3.41
N TRP A 19 -5.10 15.58 -2.90
CA TRP A 19 -4.88 16.72 -2.00
C TRP A 19 -4.96 18.03 -2.77
N ARG A 20 -5.48 19.08 -2.13
CA ARG A 20 -5.61 20.43 -2.70
C ARG A 20 -5.33 21.49 -1.64
N HIS A 21 -4.79 22.62 -2.06
CA HIS A 21 -4.67 23.79 -1.19
C HIS A 21 -6.04 24.45 -1.00
N ALA A 22 -6.43 24.69 0.25
CA ALA A 22 -7.67 25.39 0.55
C ALA A 22 -7.50 26.92 0.38
N PRO A 23 -8.53 27.66 -0.09
CA PRO A 23 -8.47 29.13 -0.25
C PRO A 23 -8.14 29.92 1.03
N GLY A 24 -8.37 29.33 2.22
CA GLY A 24 -8.05 29.92 3.53
C GLY A 24 -6.77 29.40 4.19
N GLY A 25 -5.94 28.64 3.45
CA GLY A 25 -4.79 27.94 3.99
C GLY A 25 -5.12 26.52 4.48
N GLY A 26 -4.10 25.66 4.53
CA GLY A 26 -4.26 24.24 4.85
C GLY A 26 -4.56 23.36 3.63
N TRP A 27 -4.95 22.12 3.89
CA TRP A 27 -5.18 21.08 2.88
C TRP A 27 -6.60 20.54 2.94
N THR A 28 -7.19 20.32 1.77
CA THR A 28 -8.38 19.49 1.58
C THR A 28 -8.02 18.23 0.81
N VAL A 29 -8.89 17.23 0.86
CA VAL A 29 -8.81 16.00 0.07
C VAL A 29 -10.14 15.77 -0.62
N PHE A 30 -10.10 15.47 -1.92
CA PHE A 30 -11.31 15.10 -2.69
C PHE A 30 -11.48 13.57 -2.68
N GLY A 31 -12.45 13.07 -1.91
CA GLY A 31 -12.72 11.65 -1.75
C GLY A 31 -14.12 11.23 -2.23
N LEU A 32 -14.55 10.03 -1.82
CA LEU A 32 -15.86 9.47 -2.20
C LEU A 32 -17.05 10.29 -1.69
N TYR A 33 -16.83 11.11 -0.66
CA TYR A 33 -17.84 11.97 -0.03
C TYR A 33 -17.64 13.46 -0.40
N GLY A 34 -16.98 13.71 -1.53
CA GLY A 34 -16.64 15.06 -2.00
C GLY A 34 -15.39 15.63 -1.32
N GLU A 35 -15.26 16.95 -1.37
CA GLU A 35 -14.13 17.67 -0.79
C GLU A 35 -14.30 17.83 0.71
N GLN A 36 -13.30 17.41 1.48
CA GLN A 36 -13.29 17.48 2.94
C GLN A 36 -11.95 18.05 3.42
N PRO A 37 -11.89 18.69 4.60
CA PRO A 37 -10.63 19.02 5.26
C PRO A 37 -9.78 17.76 5.44
N LEU A 38 -8.46 17.88 5.24
CA LEU A 38 -7.54 16.77 5.48
C LEU A 38 -7.48 16.44 6.99
N ASP A 39 -7.78 15.19 7.36
CA ASP A 39 -7.62 14.70 8.73
C ASP A 39 -6.14 14.30 8.98
N PRO A 40 -5.40 14.99 9.88
CA PRO A 40 -4.00 14.68 10.16
C PRO A 40 -3.80 13.37 10.93
N GLN A 41 -4.86 12.77 11.49
CA GLN A 41 -4.77 11.48 12.20
C GLN A 41 -5.12 10.29 11.31
N ALA A 42 -5.72 10.52 10.14
CA ALA A 42 -6.05 9.46 9.20
C ALA A 42 -4.79 8.88 8.53
N PRO A 43 -4.75 7.58 8.22
CA PRO A 43 -3.71 7.02 7.38
C PRO A 43 -3.68 7.75 6.02
N VAL A 44 -2.48 8.19 5.62
CA VAL A 44 -2.29 8.77 4.28
C VAL A 44 -2.60 7.71 3.22
N ALA A 45 -3.36 8.12 2.20
CA ALA A 45 -3.81 7.27 1.11
C ALA A 45 -3.43 7.87 -0.25
N GLN A 46 -3.60 7.07 -1.30
CA GLN A 46 -3.27 7.41 -2.68
C GLN A 46 -1.81 7.80 -2.91
N LEU A 47 -0.91 7.12 -2.20
CA LEU A 47 0.53 7.20 -2.44
C LEU A 47 0.95 6.19 -3.51
N SER A 48 1.86 6.63 -4.39
CA SER A 48 2.69 5.73 -5.19
C SER A 48 3.69 4.97 -4.30
N TYR A 49 4.26 3.89 -4.84
CA TYR A 49 5.38 3.21 -4.20
C TYR A 49 6.56 4.16 -4.01
N PHE A 50 6.85 4.99 -5.01
CA PHE A 50 7.94 5.97 -4.93
C PHE A 50 7.75 6.99 -3.80
N GLU A 51 6.53 7.51 -3.61
CA GLU A 51 6.22 8.41 -2.49
C GLU A 51 6.34 7.68 -1.14
N ALA A 52 5.81 6.47 -1.03
CA ALA A 52 5.88 5.65 0.19
C ALA A 52 7.34 5.34 0.59
N GLU A 53 8.16 4.93 -0.37
CA GLU A 53 9.57 4.61 -0.18
C GLU A 53 10.40 5.85 0.17
N ALA A 54 10.15 6.97 -0.52
CA ALA A 54 10.80 8.25 -0.20
C ALA A 54 10.45 8.73 1.22
N CYS A 55 9.19 8.61 1.62
CA CYS A 55 8.73 8.93 2.98
C CYS A 55 9.41 8.04 4.03
N ALA A 56 9.48 6.73 3.77
CA ALA A 56 10.16 5.79 4.66
C ALA A 56 11.64 6.15 4.85
N ARG A 57 12.35 6.41 3.74
CA ARG A 57 13.75 6.86 3.78
C ARG A 57 13.92 8.17 4.55
N TRP A 58 13.06 9.15 4.28
CA TRP A 58 13.09 10.44 4.98
C TRP A 58 12.91 10.28 6.50
N ALA A 59 12.04 9.36 6.92
CA ALA A 59 11.83 9.02 8.32
C ALA A 59 12.97 8.21 8.96
N GLY A 60 14.04 7.90 8.24
CA GLY A 60 15.12 7.02 8.71
C GLY A 60 14.65 5.57 8.91
N ALA A 61 13.73 5.12 8.08
CA ALA A 61 13.13 3.78 8.09
C ALA A 61 13.14 3.18 6.67
N ARG A 62 12.49 2.03 6.51
CA ARG A 62 12.23 1.39 5.21
C ARG A 62 10.80 0.89 5.12
N LEU A 63 10.38 0.46 3.94
CA LEU A 63 9.17 -0.34 3.79
C LEU A 63 9.46 -1.79 4.23
N PRO A 64 8.50 -2.50 4.84
CA PRO A 64 8.65 -3.92 5.14
C PRO A 64 8.72 -4.73 3.84
N THR A 65 9.37 -5.89 3.88
CA THR A 65 9.12 -6.95 2.88
C THR A 65 7.71 -7.52 3.07
N GLU A 66 7.15 -8.16 2.05
CA GLU A 66 5.85 -8.83 2.19
C GLU A 66 5.86 -9.95 3.23
N ALA A 67 7.01 -10.61 3.43
CA ALA A 67 7.19 -11.65 4.42
C ALA A 67 7.23 -11.11 5.85
N GLU A 68 7.95 -10.01 6.10
CA GLU A 68 7.95 -9.33 7.40
C GLU A 68 6.55 -8.83 7.76
N TRP A 69 5.84 -8.25 6.77
CA TRP A 69 4.47 -7.80 6.95
C TRP A 69 3.55 -8.97 7.33
N GLU A 70 3.62 -10.07 6.59
CA GLU A 70 2.79 -11.26 6.83
C GLU A 70 3.09 -11.87 8.21
N ALA A 71 4.35 -11.99 8.59
CA ALA A 71 4.76 -12.49 9.90
C ALA A 71 4.26 -11.59 11.05
N ALA A 72 4.40 -10.28 10.91
CA ALA A 72 3.91 -9.32 11.90
C ALA A 72 2.38 -9.35 12.02
N ALA A 73 1.68 -9.48 10.89
CA ALA A 73 0.22 -9.61 10.89
C ALA A 73 -0.25 -10.94 11.51
N ALA A 74 0.45 -12.05 11.24
CA ALA A 74 0.18 -13.34 11.85
C ALA A 74 0.33 -13.29 13.39
N ALA A 75 1.40 -12.64 13.87
CA ALA A 75 1.62 -12.45 15.31
C ALA A 75 0.52 -11.62 15.98
N CYS A 76 -0.20 -10.78 15.23
CA CYS A 76 -1.34 -9.99 15.70
C CYS A 76 -2.69 -10.71 15.50
N GLY A 77 -2.69 -12.02 15.22
CA GLY A 77 -3.88 -12.86 15.04
C GLY A 77 -4.22 -13.18 13.58
N GLY A 78 -3.69 -12.43 12.61
CA GLY A 78 -3.76 -12.79 11.18
C GLY A 78 -5.11 -12.55 10.48
N THR A 79 -6.12 -12.00 11.17
CA THR A 79 -7.38 -11.60 10.54
C THR A 79 -7.75 -10.15 10.86
N GLU A 80 -8.57 -9.55 10.01
CA GLU A 80 -9.07 -8.19 10.19
C GLU A 80 -9.74 -8.01 11.57
N ALA A 81 -10.64 -8.92 11.95
CA ALA A 81 -11.32 -8.89 13.24
C ALA A 81 -10.35 -9.01 14.44
N GLN A 82 -9.35 -9.87 14.35
CA GLN A 82 -8.40 -10.09 15.46
C GLN A 82 -7.40 -8.94 15.60
N THR A 83 -6.92 -8.39 14.48
CA THR A 83 -6.03 -7.21 14.50
C THR A 83 -6.72 -5.96 15.03
N ALA A 84 -8.05 -5.84 14.83
CA ALA A 84 -8.85 -4.77 15.41
C ALA A 84 -9.09 -4.94 16.93
N ALA A 85 -9.12 -6.17 17.45
CA ALA A 85 -9.48 -6.48 18.84
C ALA A 85 -8.34 -6.31 19.87
N GLY A 86 -7.08 -6.22 19.41
CA GLY A 86 -5.97 -5.71 20.21
C GLY A 86 -5.12 -6.73 20.98
N SER A 87 -3.89 -6.94 20.51
CA SER A 87 -2.63 -6.48 21.14
C SER A 87 -1.55 -6.58 20.04
N GLY A 88 -0.93 -5.46 19.65
CA GLY A 88 0.02 -5.42 18.52
C GLY A 88 -0.24 -4.31 17.52
N LEU A 89 0.08 -4.56 16.24
CA LEU A 89 -0.05 -3.58 15.16
C LEU A 89 -1.52 -3.33 14.81
N ARG A 90 -1.97 -2.09 14.98
CA ARG A 90 -3.30 -1.61 14.54
C ARG A 90 -3.33 -1.34 13.03
N ASP A 91 -4.53 -1.34 12.46
CA ASP A 91 -4.80 -0.92 11.08
C ASP A 91 -3.98 -1.72 10.04
N LEU A 92 -3.76 -3.01 10.30
CA LEU A 92 -3.16 -3.91 9.32
C LEU A 92 -4.12 -4.17 8.14
N PHE A 93 -5.41 -4.13 8.38
CA PHE A 93 -6.47 -4.36 7.41
C PHE A 93 -7.50 -3.22 7.48
N GLY A 94 -8.26 -3.02 6.40
CA GLY A 94 -9.46 -2.17 6.36
C GLY A 94 -9.23 -0.67 6.15
N SER A 95 -7.99 -0.18 6.25
CA SER A 95 -7.68 1.24 6.06
C SER A 95 -7.14 1.53 4.66
N VAL A 96 -5.89 1.13 4.39
CA VAL A 96 -5.19 1.31 3.12
C VAL A 96 -4.39 0.05 2.80
N TRP A 97 -4.25 -0.25 1.51
CA TRP A 97 -3.24 -1.20 1.06
C TRP A 97 -1.85 -0.67 1.38
N GLN A 98 -1.02 -1.47 2.03
CA GLN A 98 0.29 -1.02 2.51
C GLN A 98 1.38 -1.50 1.55
N TRP A 99 2.09 -0.55 0.93
CA TRP A 99 3.24 -0.85 0.08
C TRP A 99 4.31 -1.63 0.84
N THR A 100 4.86 -2.66 0.19
CA THR A 100 6.03 -3.41 0.65
C THR A 100 7.19 -3.18 -0.31
N GLN A 101 8.43 -3.41 0.13
CA GLN A 101 9.60 -3.38 -0.75
C GLN A 101 9.75 -4.64 -1.62
N SER A 102 8.81 -5.58 -1.56
CA SER A 102 8.83 -6.81 -2.35
C SER A 102 8.29 -6.59 -3.75
N SER A 103 9.04 -7.01 -4.77
CA SER A 103 8.52 -7.15 -6.13
C SER A 103 7.46 -8.24 -6.20
N TYR A 104 6.45 -8.07 -7.05
CA TYR A 104 5.44 -9.10 -7.30
C TYR A 104 6.01 -10.21 -8.18
N ALA A 105 6.86 -11.05 -7.58
CA ALA A 105 7.46 -12.23 -8.19
C ALA A 105 6.71 -13.51 -7.79
N PRO A 106 6.81 -14.60 -8.57
CA PRO A 106 6.31 -15.90 -8.15
C PRO A 106 7.02 -16.37 -6.88
N TYR A 107 6.27 -16.93 -5.93
CA TYR A 107 6.88 -17.69 -4.85
C TYR A 107 7.59 -18.94 -5.41
N PRO A 108 8.65 -19.44 -4.74
CA PRO A 108 9.32 -20.66 -5.15
C PRO A 108 8.33 -21.82 -5.34
N GLY A 109 8.39 -22.48 -6.49
CA GLY A 109 7.50 -23.59 -6.84
C GLY A 109 6.14 -23.19 -7.42
N PHE A 110 5.83 -21.89 -7.56
CA PHE A 110 4.64 -21.45 -8.27
C PHE A 110 4.64 -21.98 -9.72
N ARG A 111 3.50 -22.53 -10.13
CA ARG A 111 3.23 -22.97 -11.51
C ARG A 111 1.88 -22.43 -11.91
N ALA A 112 1.82 -21.71 -13.02
CA ALA A 112 0.55 -21.27 -13.57
C ALA A 112 -0.26 -22.50 -14.01
N ALA A 113 -1.57 -22.50 -13.75
CA ALA A 113 -2.46 -23.51 -14.29
C ALA A 113 -2.50 -23.40 -15.82
N GLU A 114 -2.78 -24.50 -16.51
CA GLU A 114 -2.99 -24.45 -17.96
C GLU A 114 -4.30 -23.74 -18.32
N GLY A 115 -4.34 -23.10 -19.49
CA GLY A 115 -5.50 -22.38 -20.00
C GLY A 115 -5.76 -21.02 -19.33
N ALA A 116 -6.96 -20.48 -19.52
CA ALA A 116 -7.30 -19.10 -19.17
C ALA A 116 -7.14 -18.77 -17.67
N VAL A 117 -7.25 -19.75 -16.78
CA VAL A 117 -7.08 -19.56 -15.33
C VAL A 117 -5.63 -19.20 -14.99
N GLY A 118 -4.64 -19.75 -15.72
CA GLY A 118 -3.22 -19.45 -15.51
C GLY A 118 -2.82 -18.02 -15.80
N GLU A 119 -3.56 -17.36 -16.69
CA GLU A 119 -3.33 -15.96 -17.06
C GLU A 119 -3.76 -14.97 -15.98
N TYR A 120 -4.51 -15.41 -14.97
CA TYR A 120 -5.09 -14.50 -13.98
C TYR A 120 -4.00 -13.71 -13.22
N ASN A 121 -2.87 -14.35 -12.90
CA ASN A 121 -1.81 -13.76 -12.10
C ASN A 121 -0.42 -13.84 -12.73
N GLY A 122 -0.06 -14.99 -13.33
CA GLY A 122 1.34 -15.27 -13.71
C GLY A 122 1.92 -14.27 -14.70
N LYS A 123 1.11 -13.82 -15.68
CA LYS A 123 1.55 -12.88 -16.73
C LYS A 123 1.88 -11.47 -16.21
N PHE A 124 1.49 -11.16 -14.98
CA PHE A 124 1.68 -9.84 -14.36
C PHE A 124 2.85 -9.79 -13.38
N MET A 125 3.58 -10.90 -13.19
CA MET A 125 4.70 -11.01 -12.23
C MET A 125 6.00 -10.35 -12.74
N VAL A 126 5.90 -9.11 -13.22
CA VAL A 126 7.00 -8.28 -13.72
C VAL A 126 6.63 -6.80 -13.56
N ASN A 127 7.60 -5.95 -13.21
CA ASN A 127 7.45 -4.49 -13.09
C ASN A 127 6.34 -4.00 -12.12
N GLN A 128 6.07 -4.78 -11.07
CA GLN A 128 5.06 -4.45 -10.06
C GLN A 128 5.58 -4.74 -8.65
N TYR A 129 5.03 -4.02 -7.67
CA TYR A 129 5.34 -4.17 -6.24
C TYR A 129 4.12 -4.66 -5.48
N VAL A 130 4.37 -5.41 -4.41
CA VAL A 130 3.32 -6.00 -3.60
C VAL A 130 2.79 -5.01 -2.56
N LEU A 131 1.46 -4.99 -2.39
CA LEU A 131 0.78 -4.38 -1.27
C LEU A 131 0.06 -5.45 -0.44
N ARG A 132 0.02 -5.24 0.88
CA ARG A 132 -0.61 -6.17 1.84
C ARG A 132 -1.69 -5.47 2.66
N GLY A 133 -2.44 -6.26 3.43
CA GLY A 133 -3.58 -5.80 4.22
C GLY A 133 -4.87 -5.79 3.41
N SER A 134 -5.60 -4.68 3.54
CA SER A 134 -6.76 -4.33 2.73
C SER A 134 -7.06 -2.84 2.91
N SER A 135 -7.86 -2.27 2.01
CA SER A 135 -8.32 -0.89 2.12
C SER A 135 -9.76 -0.77 2.55
N CYS A 136 -10.21 0.46 2.85
CA CYS A 136 -11.61 0.79 3.11
C CYS A 136 -12.57 0.44 1.95
N ALA A 137 -12.04 0.24 0.74
CA ALA A 137 -12.80 -0.18 -0.44
C ALA A 137 -12.73 -1.70 -0.70
N THR A 138 -12.06 -2.47 0.17
CA THR A 138 -11.98 -3.93 0.03
C THR A 138 -13.22 -4.57 0.67
N PRO A 139 -13.97 -5.43 -0.05
CA PRO A 139 -15.17 -6.07 0.52
C PRO A 139 -14.86 -6.93 1.74
N PRO A 140 -15.75 -6.96 2.76
CA PRO A 140 -15.63 -7.87 3.89
C PRO A 140 -15.47 -9.32 3.44
N GLY A 141 -14.56 -10.06 4.06
CA GLY A 141 -14.27 -11.46 3.74
C GLY A 141 -13.34 -11.70 2.55
N HIS A 142 -12.96 -10.65 1.80
CA HIS A 142 -11.99 -10.79 0.70
C HIS A 142 -10.53 -10.78 1.19
N ALA A 143 -10.27 -9.97 2.22
CA ALA A 143 -8.95 -9.85 2.83
C ALA A 143 -8.50 -11.19 3.44
N ARG A 144 -7.25 -11.56 3.18
CA ARG A 144 -6.60 -12.74 3.75
C ARG A 144 -5.21 -12.36 4.19
N LEU A 145 -4.72 -13.04 5.23
CA LEU A 145 -3.35 -12.89 5.70
C LEU A 145 -2.37 -12.99 4.53
N SER A 146 -2.52 -13.97 3.64
CA SER A 146 -1.65 -14.23 2.47
C SER A 146 -2.04 -13.47 1.19
N TYR A 147 -3.00 -12.54 1.22
CA TYR A 147 -3.46 -11.85 0.02
C TYR A 147 -2.42 -10.86 -0.54
N ARG A 148 -1.93 -11.10 -1.76
CA ARG A 148 -0.95 -10.23 -2.42
C ARG A 148 -1.66 -9.35 -3.44
N ASN A 149 -1.89 -8.09 -3.10
CA ASN A 149 -2.26 -7.09 -4.11
C ASN A 149 -1.00 -6.59 -4.81
N PHE A 150 -1.09 -6.13 -6.05
CA PHE A 150 0.07 -5.69 -6.81
C PHE A 150 -0.27 -4.58 -7.79
N PHE A 151 0.63 -3.60 -7.89
CA PHE A 151 0.50 -2.49 -8.83
C PHE A 151 1.89 -1.99 -9.29
N PRO A 152 1.97 -1.30 -10.44
CA PRO A 152 3.16 -0.58 -10.84
C PRO A 152 3.57 0.46 -9.80
N ALA A 153 4.85 0.77 -9.71
CA ALA A 153 5.39 1.69 -8.69
C ALA A 153 4.78 3.11 -8.73
N THR A 154 4.27 3.52 -9.89
CA THR A 154 3.66 4.83 -10.14
C THR A 154 2.17 4.90 -9.83
N ALA A 155 1.52 3.78 -9.48
CA ALA A 155 0.08 3.75 -9.24
C ALA A 155 -0.31 4.51 -7.98
N ARG A 156 -1.25 5.45 -8.11
CA ARG A 156 -1.71 6.32 -7.01
C ARG A 156 -3.22 6.30 -6.78
N TRP A 157 -4.02 5.91 -7.77
CA TRP A 157 -5.48 5.96 -7.69
C TRP A 157 -6.07 4.92 -6.72
N GLN A 158 -5.29 3.91 -6.35
CA GLN A 158 -5.68 2.95 -5.33
C GLN A 158 -5.69 3.60 -3.94
N PHE A 159 -6.44 3.01 -3.01
CA PHE A 159 -6.34 3.33 -1.59
C PHE A 159 -5.04 2.75 -1.00
N SER A 160 -3.90 3.23 -1.48
CA SER A 160 -2.55 2.78 -1.11
C SER A 160 -1.87 3.77 -0.17
N GLY A 161 -1.27 3.27 0.89
CA GLY A 161 -0.48 4.03 1.86
C GLY A 161 0.80 3.28 2.21
N LEU A 162 1.36 3.57 3.39
CA LEU A 162 2.58 2.93 3.87
C LEU A 162 2.49 2.47 5.31
N ARG A 163 3.37 1.53 5.65
CA ARG A 163 3.74 1.20 7.03
C ARG A 163 5.25 1.11 7.10
N LEU A 164 5.84 1.69 8.14
CA LEU A 164 7.28 1.72 8.31
C LEU A 164 7.80 0.45 8.99
N ALA A 165 9.00 0.04 8.62
CA ALA A 165 9.79 -1.00 9.25
C ALA A 165 11.23 -0.51 9.50
N ARG A 166 11.90 -1.09 10.49
CA ARG A 166 13.29 -0.79 10.84
C ARG A 166 14.01 -2.09 11.21
N ASP A 167 15.32 -2.11 10.96
CA ASP A 167 16.19 -3.14 11.49
C ASP A 167 16.48 -2.83 12.97
N LEU A 168 16.75 -3.88 13.77
CA LEU A 168 17.01 -3.79 15.22
C LEU A 168 18.50 -3.74 15.54
#